data_AF-A0A183FWA2-F1
#
_entry.id   AF-A0A183FWA2-F1
#
_cell.length_a   1.000
_cell.length_b   1.000
_cell.length_c   1.000
_cell.angle_alpha   90.00
_cell.angle_beta   90.00
_cell.angle_gamma   90.00
#
_symmetry.space_group_name_H-M   'P 1'
#
loop_
_entity.id
_entity.type
_entity.pdbx_description
1 polymer ?
#
loop_
_entity_poly.entity_id
_entity_poly.type
_entity_poly.pdbx_seq_one_letter_code
_entity_poly.pdbx_strand_id
1 'polypeptide(L)'
;MHNLILEINSSKLAYNISMDDVAKYVFSAFLGLPGNETWTGLKGLCSQWKLLFTNYYKPKKSQINLLLAVEDRYKQIPAEFGPMVTRLVHFLYNEMDVLQEDAILEWVESIDDVSSFPFLIVFILFFQ
;
A
#
# COMPACT_ATOMS: atom_id res chain seq x y z
N MET A 1 11.31 3.92 14.00
CA MET A 1 11.13 2.81 13.03
C MET A 1 11.74 1.49 13.50
N HIS A 2 13.02 1.42 13.92
CA HIS A 2 13.61 0.16 14.42
C HIS A 2 12.79 -0.53 15.53
N ASN A 3 12.34 0.20 16.57
CA ASN A 3 11.51 -0.38 17.63
C ASN A 3 10.17 -0.92 17.09
N LEU A 4 9.52 -0.19 16.19
CA LEU A 4 8.26 -0.62 15.56
C LEU A 4 8.45 -1.92 14.77
N ILE A 5 9.56 -2.06 14.04
CA ILE A 5 9.90 -3.29 13.31
C ILE A 5 10.06 -4.47 14.29
N LEU A 6 10.72 -4.25 15.43
CA LEU A 6 10.85 -5.27 16.46
C LEU A 6 9.48 -5.66 17.03
N GLU A 7 8.61 -4.69 17.34
CA GLU A 7 7.27 -4.94 17.87
C GLU A 7 6.38 -5.71 16.88
N ILE A 8 6.43 -5.37 15.59
CA ILE A 8 5.72 -6.10 14.54
C ILE A 8 6.23 -7.54 14.44
N ASN A 9 7.54 -7.75 14.47
CA ASN A 9 8.13 -9.09 14.40
C ASN A 9 7.82 -9.93 15.65
N SER A 10 7.82 -9.32 16.82
CA SER A 10 7.37 -9.97 18.06
C SER A 10 5.90 -10.37 17.96
N SER A 11 5.03 -9.49 17.44
CA SER A 11 3.62 -9.78 17.23
C SER A 11 3.41 -10.91 16.21
N LYS A 12 4.13 -10.88 15.09
CA LYS A 12 4.11 -11.95 14.09
C LYS A 12 4.37 -13.33 14.71
N LEU A 13 5.40 -13.42 15.56
CA LEU A 13 5.77 -14.66 16.25
C LEU A 13 4.70 -15.07 17.27
N ALA A 14 4.19 -14.10 18.05
CA ALA A 14 3.17 -14.35 19.07
C ALA A 14 1.84 -14.87 18.48
N TYR A 15 1.42 -14.34 17.32
CA TYR A 15 0.18 -14.72 16.66
C TYR A 15 0.35 -15.80 15.58
N ASN A 16 1.59 -16.26 15.33
CA ASN A 16 1.93 -17.24 14.30
C ASN A 16 1.35 -16.91 12.91
N ILE A 17 1.50 -15.65 12.48
CA ILE A 17 1.03 -15.18 11.17
C ILE A 17 2.14 -15.16 10.13
N SER A 18 1.76 -15.29 8.86
CA SER A 18 2.70 -15.27 7.74
C SER A 18 3.25 -13.86 7.49
N MET A 19 4.38 -13.74 6.78
CA MET A 19 4.87 -12.42 6.36
C MET A 19 3.92 -11.72 5.38
N ASP A 20 3.14 -12.49 4.62
CA ASP A 20 2.16 -11.96 3.67
C ASP A 20 1.00 -11.28 4.41
N ASP A 21 0.48 -11.94 5.45
CA ASP A 21 -0.55 -11.39 6.32
C ASP A 21 -0.03 -10.15 7.05
N VAL A 22 1.20 -10.19 7.56
CA VAL A 22 1.86 -9.03 8.17
C VAL A 22 1.93 -7.87 7.20
N ALA A 23 2.36 -8.10 5.95
CA ALA A 23 2.45 -7.05 4.93
C ALA A 23 1.09 -6.37 4.70
N LYS A 24 0.01 -7.16 4.57
CA LYS A 24 -1.35 -6.64 4.40
C LYS A 24 -1.84 -5.88 5.64
N TYR A 25 -1.73 -6.48 6.82
CA TYR A 25 -2.26 -5.89 8.06
C TYR A 25 -1.49 -4.63 8.49
N VAL A 26 -0.17 -4.61 8.33
CA VAL A 26 0.64 -3.42 8.64
C VAL A 26 0.25 -2.26 7.73
N PHE A 27 0.06 -2.49 6.43
CA PHE A 27 -0.34 -1.41 5.54
C PHE A 27 -1.78 -0.96 5.77
N SER A 28 -2.69 -1.89 6.06
CA SER A 28 -4.07 -1.58 6.41
C SER A 28 -4.15 -0.71 7.67
N ALA A 29 -3.41 -1.09 8.72
CA ALA A 29 -3.30 -0.30 9.95
C ALA A 29 -2.67 1.08 9.69
N PHE A 30 -1.61 1.13 8.86
CA PHE A 30 -0.98 2.38 8.44
C PHE A 30 -1.99 3.33 7.78
N LEU A 31 -2.78 2.85 6.81
CA LEU A 31 -3.79 3.66 6.12
C LEU A 31 -4.89 4.19 7.05
N GLY A 32 -5.15 3.50 8.16
CA GLY A 32 -6.10 3.92 9.19
C GLY A 32 -5.56 4.94 10.21
N LEU A 33 -4.27 5.30 10.15
CA LEU A 33 -3.69 6.27 11.08
C LEU A 33 -4.26 7.68 10.85
N PRO A 34 -4.47 8.47 11.93
CA PRO A 34 -4.86 9.87 11.82
C PRO A 34 -3.86 10.68 10.99
N GLY A 35 -4.37 11.59 10.17
CA GLY A 35 -3.58 12.42 9.26
C GLY A 35 -3.55 11.90 7.82
N ASN A 36 -3.97 10.65 7.58
CA ASN A 36 -4.06 10.09 6.23
C ASN A 36 -5.31 10.52 5.45
N GLU A 37 -6.18 11.35 6.02
CA GLU A 37 -7.39 11.88 5.37
C GLU A 37 -7.05 12.89 4.26
N THR A 38 -5.82 13.41 4.25
CA THR A 38 -5.34 14.33 3.22
C THR A 38 -4.09 13.79 2.54
N TRP A 39 -3.89 14.16 1.27
CA TRP A 39 -2.70 13.76 0.53
C TRP A 39 -1.40 14.19 1.22
N THR A 40 -1.35 15.41 1.74
CA THR A 40 -0.15 15.96 2.39
C THR A 40 0.22 15.14 3.62
N GLY A 41 -0.76 14.77 4.44
CA GLY A 41 -0.53 13.96 5.63
C GLY A 41 -0.15 12.51 5.28
N LEU A 42 -0.86 11.89 4.33
CA LEU A 42 -0.55 10.54 3.84
C LEU A 42 0.88 10.46 3.26
N LYS A 43 1.26 11.38 2.36
CA LYS A 43 2.61 11.45 1.79
C LYS A 43 3.67 11.67 2.88
N GLY A 44 3.38 12.53 3.86
CA GLY A 44 4.26 12.79 4.99
C GLY A 44 4.50 11.53 5.84
N LEU A 45 3.43 10.82 6.20
CA LEU A 45 3.52 9.58 6.97
C LEU A 45 4.22 8.45 6.21
N CYS A 46 3.94 8.28 4.91
CA CYS A 46 4.66 7.33 4.08
C CYS A 46 6.18 7.60 4.12
N SER A 47 6.58 8.87 4.00
CA SER A 47 8.00 9.27 4.03
C SER A 47 8.65 8.95 5.39
N GLN A 48 7.93 9.16 6.50
CA GLN A 48 8.41 8.79 7.84
C GLN A 48 8.57 7.27 8.02
N TRP A 49 7.71 6.48 7.36
CA TRP A 49 7.68 5.02 7.43
C TRP A 49 8.57 4.34 6.39
N LYS A 50 9.33 5.11 5.59
CA LYS A 50 10.17 4.58 4.49
C LYS A 50 11.02 3.38 4.90
N LEU A 51 11.71 3.46 6.05
CA LEU A 51 12.56 2.37 6.54
C LEU A 51 11.76 1.08 6.78
N LEU A 52 10.54 1.19 7.32
CA LEU A 52 9.67 0.03 7.50
C LEU A 52 9.25 -0.51 6.14
N PHE A 53 8.83 0.36 5.22
CA PHE A 53 8.35 -0.09 3.91
C PHE A 53 9.43 -0.84 3.12
N THR A 54 10.66 -0.32 3.10
CA THR A 54 11.79 -0.97 2.41
C THR A 54 12.19 -2.31 3.03
N ASN A 55 11.82 -2.57 4.29
CA ASN A 55 12.06 -3.86 4.95
C ASN A 55 10.97 -4.90 4.66
N TYR A 56 9.70 -4.49 4.64
CA TYR A 56 8.56 -5.41 4.55
C TYR A 56 8.05 -5.63 3.12
N TYR A 57 8.23 -4.67 2.21
CA TYR A 57 7.62 -4.70 0.86
C TYR A 57 8.65 -4.91 -0.26
N LYS A 58 9.83 -5.44 0.05
CA LYS A 58 10.80 -5.82 -1.00
C LYS A 58 10.33 -7.01 -1.86
N PRO A 59 9.73 -8.08 -1.30
CA PRO A 59 9.20 -9.17 -2.13
C PRO A 59 7.93 -8.74 -2.89
N LYS A 60 7.80 -9.15 -4.15
CA LYS A 60 6.62 -8.87 -5.00
C LYS A 60 5.30 -9.21 -4.30
N LYS A 61 5.23 -10.39 -3.67
CA LYS A 61 4.02 -10.84 -2.95
C LYS A 61 3.62 -9.87 -1.82
N SER A 62 4.59 -9.29 -1.13
CA SER A 62 4.33 -8.28 -0.09
C SER A 62 3.81 -6.98 -0.71
N GLN A 63 4.34 -6.56 -1.87
CA GLN A 63 3.85 -5.40 -2.62
C GLN A 63 2.40 -5.60 -3.08
N ILE A 64 2.04 -6.79 -3.55
CA ILE A 64 0.65 -7.12 -3.90
C ILE A 64 -0.24 -7.03 -2.65
N ASN A 65 0.20 -7.57 -1.50
CA ASN A 65 -0.55 -7.45 -0.24
C ASN A 65 -0.74 -5.99 0.22
N LEU A 66 0.25 -5.12 -0.03
CA LEU A 66 0.10 -3.67 0.16
C LEU A 66 -1.00 -3.11 -0.73
N LEU A 67 -0.99 -3.44 -2.03
CA LEU A 67 -1.98 -2.97 -3.00
C LEU A 67 -3.40 -3.47 -2.65
N LEU A 68 -3.52 -4.71 -2.18
CA LEU A 68 -4.79 -5.23 -1.66
C LEU A 68 -5.28 -4.46 -0.42
N ALA A 69 -4.38 -3.99 0.45
CA ALA A 69 -4.77 -3.13 1.57
C ALA A 69 -5.24 -1.73 1.10
N VAL A 70 -4.65 -1.19 0.04
CA VAL A 70 -5.12 0.04 -0.63
C VAL A 70 -6.51 -0.17 -1.21
N GLU A 71 -6.74 -1.30 -1.88
CA GLU A 71 -8.02 -1.68 -2.46
C GLU A 71 -9.11 -1.83 -1.39
N ASP A 72 -8.81 -2.54 -0.31
CA ASP A 72 -9.72 -2.71 0.83
C ASP A 72 -10.09 -1.36 1.46
N ARG A 73 -9.11 -0.44 1.59
CA ARG A 73 -9.37 0.91 2.12
C ARG A 73 -10.27 1.72 1.18
N TYR A 74 -10.05 1.63 -0.13
CA TYR A 74 -10.93 2.27 -1.12
C TYR A 74 -12.35 1.74 -1.03
N LYS A 75 -12.54 0.42 -0.94
CA LYS A 75 -13.87 -0.21 -0.79
C LYS A 75 -14.60 0.26 0.47
N GLN A 76 -13.88 0.60 1.55
CA GLN A 76 -14.46 1.11 2.78
C GLN A 76 -14.91 2.58 2.70
N ILE A 77 -14.10 3.44 2.07
CA ILE A 77 -14.32 4.90 2.03
C ILE A 77 -13.98 5.48 0.63
N PRO A 78 -14.75 5.12 -0.41
CA PRO A 78 -14.37 5.40 -1.79
C PRO A 78 -14.35 6.89 -2.13
N ALA A 79 -15.25 7.69 -1.53
CA ALA A 79 -15.34 9.12 -1.81
C ALA A 79 -14.15 9.90 -1.21
N GLU A 80 -13.70 9.52 -0.02
CA GLU A 80 -12.63 10.17 0.71
C GLU A 80 -11.25 9.69 0.26
N PHE A 81 -11.09 8.39 0.04
CA PHE A 81 -9.79 7.80 -0.28
C PHE A 81 -9.52 7.68 -1.78
N GLY A 82 -10.57 7.47 -2.59
CA GLY A 82 -10.46 7.31 -4.05
C GLY A 82 -9.60 8.36 -4.75
N PRO A 83 -9.77 9.67 -4.49
CA PRO A 83 -8.96 10.72 -5.09
C PRO A 83 -7.45 10.65 -4.78
N MET A 84 -7.05 9.89 -3.75
CA MET A 84 -5.65 9.73 -3.34
C MET A 84 -5.02 8.44 -3.86
N VAL A 85 -5.80 7.42 -4.25
CA VAL A 85 -5.29 6.08 -4.60
C VAL A 85 -4.20 6.15 -5.67
N THR A 86 -4.47 6.77 -6.82
CA THR A 86 -3.49 6.87 -7.92
C THR A 86 -2.24 7.64 -7.51
N ARG A 87 -2.40 8.71 -6.72
CA ARG A 87 -1.27 9.50 -6.22
C ARG A 87 -0.41 8.67 -5.28
N LEU A 88 -1.03 7.87 -4.42
CA LEU A 88 -0.35 6.97 -3.49
C LEU A 88 0.45 5.90 -4.23
N VAL A 89 -0.18 5.20 -5.18
CA VAL A 89 0.49 4.14 -5.95
C VAL A 89 1.65 4.73 -6.75
N HIS A 90 1.44 5.84 -7.45
CA HIS A 90 2.51 6.55 -8.16
C HIS A 90 3.65 6.98 -7.22
N PHE A 91 3.32 7.52 -6.04
CA PHE A 91 4.33 7.94 -5.06
C PHE A 91 5.16 6.76 -4.53
N LEU A 92 4.50 5.64 -4.24
CA LEU A 92 5.15 4.41 -3.77
C LEU A 92 6.04 3.78 -4.85
N TYR A 93 5.67 3.90 -6.12
CA TYR A 93 6.47 3.47 -7.27
C TYR A 93 7.65 4.43 -7.54
N ASN A 94 7.35 5.67 -7.95
CA ASN A 94 8.35 6.59 -8.51
C ASN A 94 9.23 7.29 -7.45
N GLU A 95 8.67 7.72 -6.32
CA GLU A 95 9.41 8.53 -5.34
C GLU A 95 10.00 7.67 -4.21
N MET A 96 9.33 6.58 -3.82
CA MET A 96 9.74 5.76 -2.68
C MET A 96 10.46 4.46 -3.04
N ASP A 97 10.35 3.98 -4.28
CA ASP A 97 10.89 2.68 -4.73
C ASP A 97 10.41 1.50 -3.85
N VAL A 98 9.13 1.54 -3.45
CA VAL A 98 8.47 0.52 -2.63
C VAL A 98 7.69 -0.46 -3.50
N LEU A 99 7.05 0.03 -4.56
CA LEU A 99 6.34 -0.78 -5.54
C LEU A 99 7.17 -0.91 -6.81
N GLN A 100 7.07 -2.06 -7.46
CA GLN A 100 7.61 -2.30 -8.79
C GLN A 100 6.46 -2.44 -9.80
N GLU A 101 6.75 -2.15 -11.06
CA GLU A 101 5.78 -2.16 -12.15
C GLU A 101 5.05 -3.50 -12.26
N ASP A 102 5.79 -4.61 -12.18
CA ASP A 102 5.23 -5.96 -12.31
C ASP A 102 4.24 -6.32 -11.19
N ALA A 103 4.39 -5.75 -9.99
CA ALA A 103 3.44 -5.91 -8.90
C ALA A 103 2.17 -5.08 -9.12
N ILE A 104 2.32 -3.87 -9.67
CA ILE A 104 1.21 -2.99 -10.01
C ILE A 104 0.37 -3.61 -11.13
N LEU A 105 1.01 -4.09 -12.19
CA LEU A 105 0.33 -4.75 -13.31
C LEU A 105 -0.40 -6.02 -12.87
N GLU A 106 0.25 -6.89 -12.07
CA GLU A 106 -0.40 -8.10 -11.55
C GLU A 106 -1.62 -7.77 -10.67
N TRP A 107 -1.53 -6.74 -9.82
CA TRP A 107 -2.68 -6.30 -9.04
C TRP A 107 -3.80 -5.77 -9.92
N VAL A 108 -3.50 -4.93 -10.90
CA VAL A 108 -4.50 -4.39 -11.83
C VAL A 108 -5.22 -5.50 -12.59
N GLU A 109 -4.49 -6.50 -13.08
CA GLU A 109 -5.05 -7.67 -13.78
C GLU A 109 -5.97 -8.51 -12.87
N SER A 110 -5.79 -8.43 -11.55
CA SER A 110 -6.64 -9.11 -10.57
C SER A 110 -7.95 -8.38 -10.26
N ILE A 111 -8.14 -7.15 -10.73
CA ILE A 111 -9.36 -6.37 -10.48
C ILE A 111 -10.43 -6.78 -11.50
N ASP A 112 -11.48 -7.47 -11.02
CA ASP A 112 -12.59 -7.97 -11.85
C ASP A 112 -13.29 -6.87 -12.69
N ASP A 113 -13.39 -5.66 -12.14
CA ASP A 113 -13.94 -4.49 -12.82
C ASP A 113 -13.04 -3.27 -12.62
N VAL A 114 -12.06 -3.12 -13.52
CA VAL A 114 -11.13 -1.97 -13.52
C VAL A 114 -11.88 -0.63 -13.66
N SER A 115 -13.11 -0.61 -14.20
CA SER A 115 -13.92 0.61 -14.30
C SER A 115 -14.39 1.13 -12.93
N SER A 116 -14.41 0.26 -11.92
CA SER A 116 -14.61 0.64 -10.51
C SER A 116 -13.44 1.44 -9.94
N PHE A 117 -12.31 1.51 -10.65
CA PHE A 117 -11.13 2.32 -10.33
C PHE A 117 -10.76 3.23 -11.51
N PRO A 118 -11.59 4.24 -11.83
CA PRO A 118 -11.38 5.08 -13.01
C PRO A 118 -10.02 5.82 -12.97
N PHE A 119 -9.49 6.06 -11.78
CA PHE A 119 -8.19 6.70 -11.58
C PHE A 119 -6.99 5.77 -11.86
N LEU A 120 -7.16 4.44 -11.79
CA LEU A 120 -6.12 3.46 -12.14
C LEU A 120 -5.97 3.31 -13.65
N ILE A 121 -7.06 3.44 -14.42
CA ILE A 121 -7.03 3.38 -15.89
C ILE A 121 -6.04 4.40 -16.45
N VAL A 122 -6.09 5.64 -15.95
CA VAL A 122 -5.18 6.71 -16.37
C VAL A 122 -3.73 6.37 -16.02
N PHE A 123 -3.48 5.73 -14.88
CA PHE A 123 -2.15 5.36 -14.43
C PHE A 123 -1.55 4.19 -15.22
N ILE A 124 -2.35 3.19 -15.59
CA ILE A 124 -1.91 2.06 -16.43
C ILE A 124 -1.45 2.54 -17.81
N LEU A 125 -2.13 3.54 -18.38
CA LEU A 125 -1.72 4.16 -19.64
C LEU A 125 -0.36 4.88 -19.57
N PHE A 126 0.17 5.17 -18.37
CA PHE A 126 1.52 5.73 -18.22
C PHE A 126 2.63 4.66 -18.27
N PHE A 127 2.30 3.36 -18.22
CA PHE A 127 3.26 2.26 -18.32
C PHE A 127 3.35 1.61 -19.71
N GLN A 128 2.49 2.00 -20.65
CA GLN A 128 2.47 1.52 -22.04
C GLN A 128 3.10 2.53 -23.00
#